data_AF-A0A972DSU7-F1
#
_entry.id   AF-A0A972DSU7-F1
#
_cell.length_a   1.000
_cell.length_b   1.000
_cell.length_c   1.000
_cell.angle_alpha   90.00
_cell.angle_beta   90.00
_cell.angle_gamma   90.00
#
_symmetry.space_group_name_H-M   'P 1'
#
loop_
_entity.id
_entity.type
_entity.pdbx_description
1 polymer ?
#
loop_
_entity_poly.entity_id
_entity_poly.type
_entity_poly.pdbx_seq_one_letter_code
_entity_poly.pdbx_strand_id
1 'polypeptide(L)'
;MPRNTPTLERREPLATASAPFHLTPDQQAQVDEILTQWDEASRKRHRFACEFFRFDFVPAFSSSPDVPLHIDQGEACFSAPDKWMFAIHGEFVENKLVEGQRAERWVCDGKSIYEFDYPGKTVIQHRLSDDMKGEDLVRALLPFLFNPDHASLKSRYFIRLVNFSGLAEGHACIDAWPRYQDEARNFRNAQVIIRLADMQPTAMMLVMPNGTDSHRYQFTKVKINSNNL
;
A
#
# COMPACT_ATOMS: atom_id res chain seq x y z
N MET A 1 19.80 -30.55 -6.64
CA MET A 1 20.47 -29.23 -6.59
C MET A 1 19.46 -28.24 -6.03
N PRO A 2 19.74 -27.47 -4.97
CA PRO A 2 18.86 -26.37 -4.62
C PRO A 2 18.91 -25.37 -5.79
N ARG A 3 17.75 -25.10 -6.39
CA ARG A 3 17.57 -23.95 -7.29
C ARG A 3 18.01 -22.74 -6.47
N ASN A 4 18.90 -21.89 -6.99
CA ASN A 4 19.34 -20.65 -6.33
C ASN A 4 18.10 -19.86 -5.89
N THR A 5 17.73 -19.94 -4.61
CA THR A 5 16.66 -19.13 -4.03
C THR A 5 17.17 -17.70 -3.98
N PRO A 6 16.51 -16.72 -4.62
CA PRO A 6 16.94 -15.34 -4.53
C PRO A 6 16.80 -14.86 -3.07
N THR A 7 17.90 -14.41 -2.49
CA THR A 7 17.89 -13.65 -1.23
C THR A 7 17.63 -12.19 -1.56
N LEU A 8 16.64 -11.60 -0.92
CA LEU A 8 16.45 -10.15 -0.92
C LEU A 8 17.40 -9.57 0.12
N GLU A 9 18.32 -8.73 -0.34
CA GLU A 9 19.27 -7.98 0.47
C GLU A 9 18.82 -6.52 0.55
N ARG A 10 19.10 -5.86 1.68
CA ARG A 10 18.90 -4.42 1.80
C ARG A 10 19.80 -3.68 0.81
N ARG A 11 19.19 -2.84 -0.03
CA ARG A 11 19.93 -1.92 -0.91
C ARG A 11 20.17 -0.60 -0.19
N GLU A 12 21.33 0.01 -0.41
CA GLU A 12 21.58 1.38 0.07
C GLU A 12 20.64 2.36 -0.63
N PRO A 13 19.83 3.15 0.12
CA PRO A 13 18.84 4.01 -0.50
C PRO A 13 19.49 5.15 -1.28
N LEU A 14 19.28 5.20 -2.59
CA LEU A 14 19.62 6.38 -3.39
C LEU A 14 18.53 7.44 -3.20
N ALA A 15 18.88 8.58 -2.61
CA ALA A 15 17.94 9.69 -2.43
C ALA A 15 17.39 10.20 -3.78
N THR A 16 16.10 10.51 -3.83
CA THR A 16 15.48 11.29 -4.90
C THR A 16 15.69 12.78 -4.67
N ALA A 17 15.30 13.60 -5.66
CA ALA A 17 15.33 15.05 -5.61
C ALA A 17 14.50 15.63 -4.44
N SER A 18 14.64 16.94 -4.22
CA SER A 18 13.91 17.71 -3.20
C SER A 18 12.39 17.49 -3.24
N ALA A 19 11.73 17.70 -2.09
CA ALA A 19 10.28 17.65 -1.97
C ALA A 19 9.60 18.40 -3.12
N PRO A 20 8.54 17.85 -3.76
CA PRO A 20 7.85 18.51 -4.86
C PRO A 20 6.92 19.65 -4.39
N PHE A 21 6.98 20.01 -3.10
CA PHE A 21 6.20 21.05 -2.46
C PHE A 21 6.95 21.63 -1.26
N HIS A 22 6.50 22.81 -0.82
CA HIS A 22 6.94 23.45 0.41
C HIS A 22 5.75 23.62 1.36
N LEU A 23 5.93 23.28 2.63
CA LEU A 23 4.91 23.44 3.66
C LEU A 23 5.18 24.69 4.49
N THR A 24 4.12 25.40 4.87
CA THR A 24 4.19 26.40 5.95
C THR A 24 4.39 25.70 7.30
N PRO A 25 4.85 26.42 8.34
CA PRO A 25 4.95 25.86 9.69
C PRO A 25 3.62 25.26 10.18
N ASP A 26 2.50 25.92 9.91
CA ASP A 26 1.17 25.44 10.28
C ASP A 26 0.79 24.15 9.53
N GLN A 27 1.06 24.07 8.24
CA GLN A 27 0.82 22.86 7.45
C GLN A 27 1.69 21.69 7.93
N GLN A 28 2.95 21.96 8.30
CA GLN A 28 3.84 20.96 8.85
C GLN A 28 3.32 20.45 10.21
N ALA A 29 2.84 21.35 11.06
CA ALA A 29 2.26 20.98 12.35
C ALA A 29 1.02 20.09 12.18
N GLN A 30 0.15 20.41 11.22
CA GLN A 30 -1.04 19.58 10.91
C GLN A 30 -0.67 18.19 10.39
N VAL A 31 0.33 18.10 9.51
CA VAL A 31 0.85 16.80 9.04
C VAL A 31 1.38 16.00 10.23
N ASP A 32 2.21 16.62 11.07
CA ASP A 32 2.85 15.96 12.21
C ASP A 32 1.83 15.48 13.26
N GLU A 33 0.76 16.25 13.48
CA GLU A 33 -0.35 15.87 14.34
C GLU A 33 -1.07 14.62 13.81
N ILE A 34 -1.47 14.62 12.52
CA ILE A 34 -2.16 13.48 11.91
C ILE A 34 -1.27 12.23 11.91
N LEU A 35 0.01 12.36 11.57
CA LEU A 35 0.93 11.24 11.57
C LEU A 35 1.17 10.68 12.98
N THR A 36 1.22 11.54 13.99
CA THR A 36 1.34 11.11 15.40
C THR A 36 0.10 10.34 15.85
N GLN A 37 -1.10 10.88 15.61
CA GLN A 37 -2.35 10.19 15.94
C GLN A 37 -2.47 8.85 15.21
N TRP A 38 -2.03 8.80 13.95
CA TRP A 38 -2.07 7.58 13.16
C TRP A 38 -1.12 6.51 13.67
N ASP A 39 0.11 6.89 14.03
CA ASP A 39 1.10 6.01 14.64
C ASP A 39 0.58 5.45 15.97
N GLU A 40 0.10 6.32 16.88
CA GLU A 40 -0.46 5.91 18.17
C GLU A 40 -1.64 4.93 18.03
N ALA A 41 -2.55 5.19 17.09
CA ALA A 41 -3.63 4.27 16.77
C ALA A 41 -3.10 2.94 16.18
N SER A 42 -2.06 3.00 15.35
CA SER A 42 -1.49 1.83 14.69
C SER A 42 -0.78 0.88 15.64
N ARG A 43 -0.09 1.39 16.67
CA ARG A 43 0.62 0.57 17.67
C ARG A 43 -0.30 -0.36 18.45
N LYS A 44 -1.58 -0.01 18.56
CA LYS A 44 -2.62 -0.83 19.20
C LYS A 44 -3.12 -1.95 18.28
N ARG A 45 -2.80 -1.92 16.99
CA ARG A 45 -3.26 -2.88 15.96
C ARG A 45 -2.19 -3.95 15.74
N HIS A 46 -2.32 -5.08 16.43
CA HIS A 46 -1.42 -6.22 16.22
C HIS A 46 -1.90 -7.13 15.10
N ARG A 47 -3.20 -7.10 14.79
CA ARG A 47 -3.84 -7.91 13.75
C ARG A 47 -4.79 -7.03 12.96
N PHE A 48 -4.70 -7.12 11.63
CA PHE A 48 -5.53 -6.39 10.70
C PHE A 48 -5.92 -7.32 9.55
N ALA A 49 -7.17 -7.23 9.11
CA ALA A 49 -7.59 -7.78 7.83
C ALA A 49 -8.62 -6.87 7.17
N CYS A 50 -8.64 -6.85 5.85
CA CYS A 50 -9.69 -6.21 5.07
C CYS A 50 -9.94 -6.98 3.78
N GLU A 51 -11.15 -6.81 3.24
CA GLU A 51 -11.40 -7.01 1.83
C GLU A 51 -11.18 -5.68 1.10
N PHE A 52 -10.82 -5.72 -0.18
CA PHE A 52 -10.68 -4.51 -0.97
C PHE A 52 -11.17 -4.70 -2.41
N PHE A 53 -11.51 -3.57 -3.02
CA PHE A 53 -11.57 -3.43 -4.47
C PHE A 53 -10.35 -2.65 -4.96
N ARG A 54 -9.70 -3.13 -6.03
CA ARG A 54 -8.65 -2.40 -6.75
C ARG A 54 -9.22 -1.95 -8.10
N PHE A 55 -9.12 -0.65 -8.37
CA PHE A 55 -9.54 -0.03 -9.62
C PHE A 55 -8.29 0.46 -10.34
N ASP A 56 -8.04 -0.10 -11.53
CA ASP A 56 -6.89 0.29 -12.36
C ASP A 56 -7.34 1.34 -13.37
N PHE A 57 -6.76 2.52 -13.28
CA PHE A 57 -6.99 3.60 -14.23
C PHE A 57 -5.78 3.71 -15.14
N VAL A 58 -5.99 3.44 -16.44
CA VAL A 58 -5.01 3.66 -17.50
C VAL A 58 -5.68 4.55 -18.55
N PRO A 59 -5.58 5.89 -18.42
CA PRO A 59 -6.33 6.82 -19.26
C PRO A 59 -6.13 6.61 -20.77
N ALA A 60 -4.96 6.12 -21.18
CA ALA A 60 -4.66 5.81 -22.58
C ALA A 60 -5.58 4.72 -23.19
N PHE A 61 -6.17 3.87 -22.37
CA PHE A 61 -7.07 2.78 -22.80
C PHE A 61 -8.52 2.98 -22.33
N SER A 62 -8.84 4.12 -21.72
CA SER A 62 -10.19 4.40 -21.22
C SER A 62 -10.88 5.48 -22.06
N SER A 63 -12.19 5.33 -22.24
CA SER A 63 -13.02 6.37 -22.90
C SER A 63 -13.27 7.59 -22.02
N SER A 64 -12.97 7.51 -20.72
CA SER A 64 -13.12 8.60 -19.75
C SER A 64 -12.09 8.45 -18.62
N PRO A 65 -11.49 9.54 -18.10
CA PRO A 65 -10.53 9.47 -17.00
C PRO A 65 -11.10 8.88 -15.71
N ASP A 66 -12.43 8.87 -15.56
CA ASP A 66 -13.13 8.37 -14.37
C ASP A 66 -13.65 6.93 -14.51
N VAL A 67 -13.37 6.27 -15.63
CA VAL A 67 -13.73 4.86 -15.85
C VAL A 67 -12.49 3.98 -15.69
N PRO A 68 -12.48 3.05 -14.71
CA PRO A 68 -11.36 2.12 -14.55
C PRO A 68 -11.34 1.11 -15.70
N LEU A 69 -10.14 0.71 -16.11
CA LEU A 69 -9.90 -0.36 -17.09
C LEU A 69 -10.18 -1.73 -16.47
N HIS A 70 -9.77 -1.93 -15.22
CA HIS A 70 -9.98 -3.16 -14.47
C HIS A 70 -10.54 -2.87 -13.08
N ILE A 71 -11.39 -3.77 -12.59
CA ILE A 71 -11.92 -3.76 -11.22
C ILE A 71 -11.66 -5.13 -10.62
N ASP A 72 -10.70 -5.22 -9.70
CA ASP A 72 -10.32 -6.46 -9.04
C ASP A 72 -10.91 -6.53 -7.62
N GLN A 73 -11.18 -7.74 -7.14
CA GLN A 73 -11.53 -7.99 -5.73
C GLN A 73 -10.45 -8.81 -5.04
N GLY A 74 -10.11 -8.41 -3.82
CA GLY A 74 -9.06 -9.05 -3.06
C GLY A 74 -9.20 -8.91 -1.55
N GLU A 75 -8.19 -9.42 -0.85
CA GLU A 75 -8.07 -9.35 0.60
C GLU A 75 -6.62 -9.06 1.01
N ALA A 76 -6.48 -8.35 2.12
CA ALA A 76 -5.19 -8.05 2.71
C ALA A 76 -5.23 -8.32 4.22
N CYS A 77 -4.21 -9.01 4.72
CA CYS A 77 -4.08 -9.37 6.13
C CYS A 77 -2.69 -9.01 6.64
N PHE A 78 -2.61 -8.63 7.91
CA PHE A 78 -1.37 -8.38 8.62
C PHE A 78 -1.46 -8.86 10.06
N SER A 79 -0.38 -9.48 10.52
CA SER A 79 -0.15 -9.80 11.91
C SER A 79 1.25 -9.36 12.26
N ALA A 80 1.35 -8.46 13.24
CA ALA A 80 2.62 -7.98 13.74
C ALA A 80 3.51 -9.16 14.21
N PRO A 81 4.85 -9.05 14.05
CA PRO A 81 5.54 -7.89 13.51
C PRO A 81 5.65 -7.86 11.97
N ASP A 82 5.57 -8.99 11.30
CA ASP A 82 6.15 -9.17 9.96
C ASP A 82 5.37 -10.14 9.04
N LYS A 83 4.21 -10.63 9.49
CA LYS A 83 3.38 -11.54 8.71
C LYS A 83 2.30 -10.77 7.98
N TRP A 84 2.17 -11.06 6.70
CA TRP A 84 1.15 -10.42 5.89
C TRP A 84 0.77 -11.28 4.69
N MET A 85 -0.38 -10.95 4.13
CA MET A 85 -0.86 -11.51 2.88
C MET A 85 -1.55 -10.41 2.09
N PHE A 86 -1.34 -10.44 0.78
CA PHE A 86 -2.11 -9.69 -0.19
C PHE A 86 -2.55 -10.67 -1.28
N ALA A 87 -3.84 -10.67 -1.58
CA ALA A 87 -4.38 -11.52 -2.63
C ALA A 87 -5.42 -10.79 -3.44
N ILE A 88 -5.42 -11.04 -4.74
CA ILE A 88 -6.49 -10.72 -5.67
C ILE A 88 -7.08 -12.04 -6.13
N HIS A 89 -8.39 -12.18 -5.97
CA HIS A 89 -9.09 -13.42 -6.26
C HIS A 89 -9.65 -13.45 -7.68
N GLY A 90 -9.97 -12.29 -8.25
CA GLY A 90 -10.59 -12.20 -9.55
C GLY A 90 -10.86 -10.76 -9.99
N GLU A 91 -11.30 -10.64 -11.23
CA GLU A 91 -11.68 -9.38 -11.88
C GLU A 91 -13.20 -9.36 -12.12
N PHE A 92 -13.84 -8.19 -11.98
CA PHE A 92 -15.21 -7.98 -12.43
C PHE A 92 -15.27 -7.75 -13.94
N VAL A 93 -15.94 -8.66 -14.65
CA VAL A 93 -16.28 -8.54 -16.07
C VAL A 93 -17.81 -8.53 -16.19
N GLU A 94 -18.37 -7.50 -16.82
CA GLU A 94 -19.84 -7.34 -16.96
C GLU A 94 -20.58 -7.50 -15.61
N ASN A 95 -20.04 -6.88 -14.56
CA ASN A 95 -20.54 -6.94 -13.17
C ASN A 95 -20.55 -8.34 -12.52
N LYS A 96 -19.81 -9.30 -13.07
CA LYS A 96 -19.59 -10.63 -12.47
C LYS A 96 -18.13 -10.82 -12.14
N LEU A 97 -17.85 -11.31 -10.94
CA LEU A 97 -16.50 -11.71 -10.56
C LEU A 97 -16.11 -12.97 -11.34
N VAL A 98 -15.05 -12.87 -12.12
CA VAL A 98 -14.40 -13.99 -12.79
C VAL A 98 -13.21 -14.41 -11.93
N GLU A 99 -13.38 -15.49 -11.17
CA GLU A 99 -12.33 -16.00 -10.28
C GLU A 99 -11.08 -16.45 -11.08
N GLY A 100 -9.91 -16.21 -10.51
CA GLY A 100 -8.61 -16.54 -11.12
C GLY A 100 -8.15 -15.55 -12.18
N GLN A 101 -9.03 -14.71 -12.73
CA GLN A 101 -8.65 -13.66 -13.67
C GLN A 101 -7.86 -12.57 -12.94
N ARG A 102 -6.66 -12.26 -13.43
CA ARG A 102 -5.72 -11.32 -12.81
C ARG A 102 -5.43 -11.65 -11.33
N ALA A 103 -5.48 -12.94 -10.99
CA ALA A 103 -5.18 -13.37 -9.63
C ALA A 103 -3.73 -13.05 -9.28
N GLU A 104 -3.55 -12.51 -8.08
CA GLU A 104 -2.25 -12.22 -7.48
C GLU A 104 -2.26 -12.80 -6.09
N ARG A 105 -1.13 -13.35 -5.63
CA ARG A 105 -1.00 -13.75 -4.24
C ARG A 105 0.43 -13.62 -3.77
N TRP A 106 0.55 -12.90 -2.67
CA TRP A 106 1.80 -12.63 -1.99
C TRP A 106 1.60 -12.94 -0.51
N VAL A 107 2.49 -13.73 0.06
CA VAL A 107 2.46 -14.10 1.48
C VAL A 107 3.84 -13.89 2.06
N CYS A 108 3.91 -13.34 3.28
CA CYS A 108 5.13 -13.32 4.06
C CYS A 108 4.90 -13.93 5.43
N ASP A 109 5.82 -14.79 5.82
CA ASP A 109 5.82 -15.48 7.10
C ASP A 109 6.76 -14.84 8.14
N GLY A 110 7.39 -13.72 7.80
CA GLY A 110 8.41 -13.02 8.57
C GLY A 110 9.86 -13.41 8.22
N LYS A 111 10.05 -14.45 7.41
CA LYS A 111 11.37 -14.96 6.97
C LYS A 111 11.52 -15.00 5.47
N SER A 112 10.43 -15.15 4.75
CA SER A 112 10.40 -15.27 3.31
C SER A 112 9.11 -14.67 2.77
N ILE A 113 9.21 -14.19 1.53
CA ILE A 113 8.07 -13.77 0.74
C ILE A 113 7.82 -14.83 -0.32
N TYR A 114 6.57 -15.20 -0.47
CA TYR A 114 6.09 -16.20 -1.41
C TYR A 114 5.20 -15.50 -2.43
N GLU A 115 5.67 -15.45 -3.67
CA GLU A 115 4.94 -14.97 -4.84
C GLU A 115 4.34 -16.17 -5.58
N PHE A 116 3.04 -16.12 -5.85
CA PHE A 116 2.36 -17.15 -6.63
C PHE A 116 2.35 -16.75 -8.12
N ASP A 117 3.14 -17.46 -8.91
CA ASP A 117 3.09 -17.39 -10.38
C ASP A 117 1.97 -18.32 -10.87
N TYR A 118 0.78 -17.74 -11.03
CA TYR A 118 -0.42 -18.48 -11.46
C TYR A 118 -0.26 -19.10 -12.87
N PRO A 119 0.24 -18.38 -13.90
CA PRO A 119 0.49 -18.97 -15.21
C PRO A 119 1.46 -20.16 -15.18
N GLY A 120 2.60 -20.03 -14.48
CA GLY A 120 3.59 -21.09 -14.38
C GLY A 120 3.24 -22.18 -13.35
N LYS A 121 2.21 -21.96 -12.52
CA LYS A 121 1.81 -22.81 -11.39
C LYS A 121 2.98 -23.07 -10.44
N THR A 122 3.76 -22.03 -10.17
CA THR A 122 4.90 -22.10 -9.25
C THR A 122 4.75 -21.13 -8.10
N VAL A 123 5.47 -21.39 -7.01
CA VAL A 123 5.65 -20.44 -5.93
C VAL A 123 7.11 -20.03 -5.93
N ILE A 124 7.36 -18.74 -6.11
CA ILE A 124 8.69 -18.15 -6.05
C ILE A 124 8.92 -17.71 -4.60
N GLN A 125 9.94 -18.29 -3.98
CA GLN A 125 10.34 -17.93 -2.63
C GLN A 125 11.48 -16.92 -2.69
N HIS A 126 11.30 -15.80 -2.01
CA HIS A 126 12.31 -14.78 -1.77
C HIS A 126 12.68 -14.82 -0.29
N ARG A 127 13.91 -15.22 0.02
CA ARG A 127 14.36 -15.24 1.42
C ARG A 127 14.70 -13.82 1.86
N LEU A 128 14.20 -13.40 3.02
CA LEU A 128 14.59 -12.14 3.64
C LEU A 128 15.95 -12.33 4.32
N SER A 129 16.87 -11.40 4.10
CA SER A 129 18.10 -11.31 4.88
C SER A 129 17.78 -10.95 6.34
N ASP A 130 18.67 -11.29 7.28
CA ASP A 130 18.45 -11.05 8.72
C ASP A 130 18.30 -9.56 9.08
N ASP A 131 18.79 -8.67 8.22
CA ASP A 131 18.65 -7.21 8.34
C ASP A 131 17.37 -6.66 7.66
N MET A 132 16.70 -7.45 6.83
CA MET A 132 15.38 -7.12 6.27
C MET A 132 14.27 -7.66 7.18
N LYS A 133 13.67 -6.78 7.98
CA LYS A 133 12.50 -7.13 8.82
C LYS A 133 11.20 -7.28 8.01
N GLY A 134 11.23 -7.85 6.80
CA GLY A 134 10.04 -8.06 5.95
C GLY A 134 9.27 -6.79 5.53
N GLU A 135 9.70 -5.61 5.97
CA GLU A 135 8.98 -4.35 5.82
C GLU A 135 9.10 -3.76 4.40
N ASP A 136 10.23 -3.89 3.72
CA ASP A 136 10.48 -3.11 2.49
C ASP A 136 9.60 -3.54 1.30
N LEU A 137 9.30 -4.84 1.12
CA LEU A 137 8.45 -5.30 0.01
C LEU A 137 6.94 -5.13 0.32
N VAL A 138 6.54 -5.29 1.58
CA VAL A 138 5.19 -4.90 2.05
C VAL A 138 4.94 -3.45 1.73
N ARG A 139 5.93 -2.61 2.06
CA ARG A 139 5.86 -1.18 1.84
C ARG A 139 5.85 -0.85 0.35
N ALA A 140 6.41 -1.70 -0.50
CA ALA A 140 6.30 -1.55 -1.96
C ALA A 140 4.88 -1.84 -2.48
N LEU A 141 4.18 -2.82 -1.91
CA LEU A 141 2.83 -3.21 -2.35
C LEU A 141 1.74 -2.33 -1.74
N LEU A 142 1.81 -2.04 -0.44
CA LEU A 142 0.83 -1.24 0.32
C LEU A 142 1.53 -0.43 1.44
N PRO A 143 2.23 0.67 1.10
CA PRO A 143 3.14 1.41 1.99
C PRO A 143 2.58 1.93 3.31
N PHE A 144 1.26 1.90 3.45
CA PHE A 144 0.52 2.64 4.48
C PHE A 144 -0.49 1.81 5.28
N LEU A 145 -0.70 0.54 4.92
CA LEU A 145 -1.73 -0.28 5.59
C LEU A 145 -1.24 -0.94 6.87
N PHE A 146 0.07 -1.10 7.02
CA PHE A 146 0.62 -1.95 8.06
C PHE A 146 1.60 -1.16 8.93
N ASN A 147 1.09 -0.77 10.10
CA ASN A 147 1.86 -0.20 11.22
C ASN A 147 2.81 0.95 10.81
N PRO A 148 2.29 2.10 10.37
CA PRO A 148 3.11 3.27 10.09
C PRO A 148 3.77 3.79 11.37
N ASP A 149 5.07 3.56 11.52
CA ASP A 149 5.89 4.33 12.46
C ASP A 149 6.06 5.75 11.92
N HIS A 150 5.70 6.76 12.72
CA HIS A 150 5.74 8.16 12.30
C HIS A 150 7.15 8.57 11.83
N ALA A 151 8.19 8.16 12.57
CA ALA A 151 9.56 8.48 12.21
C ALA A 151 9.97 7.82 10.88
N SER A 152 9.61 6.56 10.69
CA SER A 152 9.79 5.83 9.43
C SER A 152 9.06 6.49 8.25
N LEU A 153 7.82 6.95 8.43
CA LEU A 153 7.10 7.65 7.37
C LEU A 153 7.79 8.94 6.94
N LYS A 154 8.24 9.78 7.89
CA LYS A 154 8.93 11.04 7.58
C LYS A 154 10.32 10.85 6.98
N SER A 155 11.01 9.75 7.31
CA SER A 155 12.32 9.44 6.75
C SER A 155 12.24 8.90 5.32
N ARG A 156 11.13 8.23 4.96
CA ARG A 156 10.92 7.64 3.63
C ARG A 156 10.11 8.50 2.68
N TYR A 157 9.27 9.40 3.19
CA TYR A 157 8.37 10.20 2.36
C TYR A 157 8.44 11.70 2.68
N PHE A 158 8.31 12.52 1.65
CA PHE A 158 7.82 13.88 1.78
C PHE A 158 6.30 13.79 1.87
N ILE A 159 5.70 14.37 2.91
CA ILE A 159 4.28 14.21 3.20
C ILE A 159 3.61 15.57 3.30
N ARG A 160 2.42 15.71 2.71
CA ARG A 160 1.51 16.85 2.91
C ARG A 160 0.08 16.36 3.10
N LEU A 161 -0.79 17.25 3.57
CA LEU A 161 -2.24 17.06 3.49
C LEU A 161 -2.76 17.65 2.18
N VAL A 162 -3.69 16.93 1.55
CA VAL A 162 -4.40 17.40 0.36
C VAL A 162 -5.91 17.37 0.62
N ASN A 163 -6.61 18.31 -0.01
CA ASN A 163 -8.07 18.36 -0.01
C ASN A 163 -8.58 18.36 -1.45
N PHE A 164 -9.73 17.75 -1.68
CA PHE A 164 -10.38 17.66 -3.00
C PHE A 164 -11.89 17.52 -2.85
N SER A 165 -12.62 17.89 -3.90
CA SER A 165 -14.07 17.72 -3.95
C SER A 165 -14.42 16.24 -3.85
N GLY A 166 -15.19 15.88 -2.81
CA GLY A 166 -15.56 14.48 -2.53
C GLY A 166 -14.79 13.83 -1.38
N LEU A 167 -13.80 14.49 -0.77
CA LEU A 167 -13.26 14.05 0.51
C LEU A 167 -14.34 14.21 1.58
N ALA A 168 -14.75 13.09 2.20
CA ALA A 168 -15.81 13.08 3.19
C ALA A 168 -15.42 13.87 4.45
N GLU A 169 -16.41 14.50 5.09
CA GLU A 169 -16.22 15.15 6.39
C GLU A 169 -15.67 14.14 7.42
N GLY A 170 -14.82 14.62 8.34
CA GLY A 170 -14.15 13.76 9.32
C GLY A 170 -13.07 12.86 8.74
N HIS A 171 -12.62 13.11 7.50
CA HIS A 171 -11.48 12.43 6.88
C HIS A 171 -10.37 13.41 6.55
N ALA A 172 -9.14 12.89 6.53
CA ALA A 172 -7.98 13.57 5.97
C ALA A 172 -7.40 12.74 4.83
N CYS A 173 -6.78 13.40 3.85
CA CYS A 173 -6.01 12.73 2.82
C CYS A 173 -4.53 13.13 2.95
N ILE A 174 -3.69 12.12 3.13
CA ILE A 174 -2.23 12.26 3.14
C ILE A 174 -1.72 12.00 1.73
N ASP A 175 -0.86 12.89 1.22
CA ASP A 175 -0.14 12.73 -0.06
C ASP A 175 1.35 12.52 0.22
N ALA A 176 1.84 11.32 -0.02
CA ALA A 176 3.17 10.85 0.35
C ALA A 176 4.02 10.55 -0.88
N TRP A 177 5.17 11.24 -0.97
CA TRP A 177 6.09 11.19 -2.11
C TRP A 177 7.40 10.54 -1.69
N PRO A 178 7.87 9.48 -2.37
CA PRO A 178 9.09 8.80 -2.00
C PRO A 178 10.33 9.70 -1.97
N ARG A 179 11.15 9.56 -0.92
CA ARG A 179 12.48 10.17 -0.78
C ARG A 179 13.60 9.36 -1.39
N TYR A 180 13.33 8.12 -1.81
CA TYR A 180 14.33 7.24 -2.39
C TYR A 180 13.88 6.66 -3.73
N GLN A 181 14.84 6.39 -4.60
CA GLN A 181 14.59 5.98 -5.98
C GLN A 181 13.97 4.60 -6.07
N ASP A 182 14.30 3.70 -5.15
CA ASP A 182 13.78 2.33 -5.17
C ASP A 182 12.26 2.31 -4.98
N GLU A 183 11.71 3.12 -4.08
CA GLU A 183 10.26 3.34 -3.97
C GLU A 183 9.69 4.09 -5.17
N ALA A 184 10.39 5.14 -5.64
CA ALA A 184 9.93 5.97 -6.75
C ALA A 184 9.79 5.20 -8.08
N ARG A 185 10.45 4.04 -8.20
CA ARG A 185 10.27 3.10 -9.32
C ARG A 185 8.92 2.38 -9.29
N ASN A 186 8.33 2.21 -8.11
CA ASN A 186 7.07 1.48 -7.94
C ASN A 186 5.88 2.43 -8.12
N PHE A 187 5.97 3.65 -7.57
CA PHE A 187 4.94 4.67 -7.70
C PHE A 187 5.54 6.07 -7.54
N ARG A 188 4.92 7.06 -8.18
CA ARG A 188 5.29 8.48 -8.07
C ARG A 188 4.95 9.05 -6.70
N ASN A 189 3.71 8.83 -6.27
CA ASN A 189 3.20 9.23 -4.96
C ASN A 189 2.01 8.37 -4.58
N ALA A 190 1.73 8.33 -3.28
CA ALA A 190 0.59 7.61 -2.73
C ALA A 190 -0.30 8.58 -1.97
N GLN A 191 -1.61 8.47 -2.20
CA GLN A 191 -2.62 9.19 -1.44
C GLN A 191 -3.37 8.21 -0.56
N VAL A 192 -3.54 8.54 0.72
CA VAL A 192 -4.24 7.69 1.69
C VAL A 192 -5.31 8.51 2.39
N ILE A 193 -6.55 8.03 2.29
CA ILE A 193 -7.68 8.63 3.01
C ILE A 193 -7.81 7.94 4.36
N ILE A 194 -7.81 8.74 5.42
CA ILE A 194 -7.87 8.29 6.81
C ILE A 194 -9.11 8.91 7.44
N ARG A 195 -9.91 8.07 8.10
CA ARG A 195 -11.00 8.53 8.95
C ARG A 195 -10.43 9.01 10.29
N LEU A 196 -10.69 10.26 10.65
CA LEU A 196 -10.07 10.91 11.81
C LEU A 196 -10.61 10.38 13.15
N ALA A 197 -11.83 9.85 13.17
CA ALA A 197 -12.43 9.33 14.40
C ALA A 197 -11.67 8.15 15.02
N ASP A 198 -11.01 7.33 14.19
CA ASP A 198 -10.33 6.09 14.60
C ASP A 198 -8.99 5.85 13.89
N MET A 199 -8.53 6.83 13.11
CA MET A 199 -7.29 6.76 12.31
C MET A 199 -7.21 5.52 11.42
N GLN A 200 -8.36 5.12 10.88
CA GLN A 200 -8.48 3.98 9.99
C GLN A 200 -8.33 4.40 8.53
N PRO A 201 -7.41 3.78 7.76
CA PRO A 201 -7.38 3.94 6.31
C PRO A 201 -8.66 3.40 5.67
N THR A 202 -9.29 4.19 4.81
CA THR A 202 -10.54 3.81 4.10
C THR A 202 -10.32 3.65 2.60
N ALA A 203 -9.36 4.38 2.03
CA ALA A 203 -8.97 4.25 0.64
C ALA A 203 -7.49 4.60 0.45
N MET A 204 -6.91 4.12 -0.64
CA MET A 204 -5.56 4.47 -1.07
C MET A 204 -5.50 4.63 -2.59
N MET A 205 -4.68 5.54 -3.09
CA MET A 205 -4.35 5.64 -4.51
C MET A 205 -2.84 5.65 -4.66
N LEU A 206 -2.33 4.79 -5.54
CA LEU A 206 -0.94 4.85 -6.01
C LEU A 206 -0.95 5.47 -7.40
N VAL A 207 -0.27 6.60 -7.55
CA VAL A 207 -0.02 7.19 -8.87
C VAL A 207 1.23 6.54 -9.42
N MET A 208 1.13 5.94 -10.60
CA MET A 208 2.25 5.20 -11.21
C MET A 208 3.37 6.15 -11.67
N PRO A 209 4.59 5.65 -11.92
CA PRO A 209 5.73 6.49 -12.29
C PRO A 209 5.52 7.36 -13.54
N ASN A 210 4.64 6.95 -14.46
CA ASN A 210 4.26 7.76 -15.63
C ASN A 210 3.41 8.99 -15.28
N GLY A 211 2.93 9.09 -14.04
CA GLY A 211 2.18 10.21 -13.51
C GLY A 211 0.72 10.29 -13.95
N THR A 212 0.25 9.35 -14.78
CA THR A 212 -1.12 9.33 -15.33
C THR A 212 -1.90 8.11 -14.88
N ASP A 213 -1.25 6.95 -14.83
CA ASP A 213 -1.92 5.72 -14.43
C ASP A 213 -2.04 5.67 -12.91
N SER A 214 -3.07 5.00 -12.41
CA SER A 214 -3.22 4.83 -10.96
C SER A 214 -3.90 3.53 -10.58
N HIS A 215 -3.46 2.97 -9.46
CA HIS A 215 -4.16 1.91 -8.75
C HIS A 215 -4.91 2.54 -7.58
N ARG A 216 -6.24 2.42 -7.55
CA ARG A 216 -7.06 2.94 -6.46
C ARG A 216 -7.67 1.78 -5.68
N TYR A 217 -7.54 1.82 -4.36
CA TYR A 217 -8.00 0.81 -3.44
C TYR A 217 -9.12 1.37 -2.57
N GLN A 218 -10.21 0.62 -2.44
CA GLN A 218 -11.25 0.86 -1.46
C GLN A 218 -11.25 -0.27 -0.44
N PHE A 219 -11.04 0.05 0.85
CA PHE A 219 -11.00 -0.94 1.91
C PHE A 219 -12.38 -1.16 2.51
N THR A 220 -12.74 -2.42 2.68
CA THR A 220 -14.05 -2.86 3.19
C THR A 220 -13.87 -3.97 4.22
N LYS A 221 -14.93 -4.22 5.02
CA LYS A 221 -14.98 -5.30 6.03
C LYS A 221 -13.72 -5.38 6.90
N VAL A 222 -13.22 -4.22 7.31
CA VAL A 222 -11.97 -4.16 8.06
C VAL A 222 -12.17 -4.73 9.46
N LYS A 223 -11.26 -5.63 9.85
CA LYS A 223 -11.19 -6.29 11.15
C LYS A 223 -9.88 -5.90 11.82
N ILE A 224 -9.95 -5.43 13.06
CA ILE A 224 -8.79 -5.04 13.87
C ILE A 224 -8.80 -5.89 15.14
N ASN A 225 -7.69 -6.55 15.45
CA ASN A 225 -7.51 -7.38 16.63
C ASN A 225 -8.60 -8.46 16.85
N SER A 226 -9.25 -8.90 15.78
CA SER A 226 -10.27 -9.96 15.84
C SER A 226 -9.64 -11.33 16.04
N ASN A 227 -10.20 -12.13 16.96
CA ASN A 227 -9.72 -13.49 17.24
C ASN A 227 -9.95 -14.46 16.07
N ASN A 228 -10.93 -14.18 15.21
CA ASN A 228 -11.19 -14.90 13.97
C ASN A 228 -10.75 -14.02 12.79
N LEU A 229 -9.52 -14.22 12.33
CA LEU A 229 -9.07 -13.77 11.00
C LEU A 229 -9.25 -14.92 10.02
#